data_AF-A0A3A5MF23-F1
#
_entry.id   AF-A0A3A5MF23-F1
#
_cell.length_a   1.000
_cell.length_b   1.000
_cell.length_c   1.000
_cell.angle_alpha   90.00
_cell.angle_beta   90.00
_cell.angle_gamma   90.00
#
_symmetry.space_group_name_H-M   'P 1'
#
loop_
_entity.id
_entity.type
_entity.pdbx_description
1 polymer ?
#
loop_
_entity_poly.entity_id
_entity_poly.type
_entity_poly.pdbx_seq_one_letter_code
_entity_poly.pdbx_strand_id
1 'polypeptide(L)' 'MVIGWFGGLGSDTVEVVFADVQASVGAGVAFGHAAVTFTGNSARGERLRSMTNRITVNLAQRGGA' A
#
# COMPACT_ATOMS: atom_id res chain seq x y z
N MET A 1 9.96 -2.46 10.48
CA MET A 1 9.35 -2.38 9.13
C MET A 1 7.82 -2.34 9.25
N VAL A 2 7.12 -1.84 8.22
CA VAL A 2 5.69 -1.46 8.22
C VAL A 2 4.74 -2.43 8.97
N ILE A 3 5.02 -3.73 8.93
CA ILE A 3 4.26 -4.79 9.61
C ILE A 3 4.18 -4.56 11.14
N GLY A 4 5.29 -4.18 11.77
CA GLY A 4 5.34 -3.87 13.20
C GLY A 4 4.66 -2.54 13.56
N TRP A 5 4.53 -1.62 12.59
CA TRP A 5 3.74 -0.41 12.79
C TRP A 5 2.25 -0.74 12.76
N PHE A 6 1.77 -1.49 11.75
CA PHE A 6 0.38 -1.92 11.69
C PHE A 6 -0.04 -2.76 12.91
N GLY A 7 0.84 -3.63 13.41
CA GLY A 7 0.58 -4.42 14.61
C GLY A 7 0.46 -3.61 15.91
N GLY A 8 0.92 -2.35 15.91
CA GLY A 8 0.94 -1.49 17.10
C GLY A 8 -0.12 -0.39 17.12
N LEU A 9 -1.16 -0.45 16.28
CA LEU A 9 -2.10 0.67 16.10
C LEU A 9 -3.08 0.86 17.26
N GLY A 10 -3.48 -0.20 17.98
CA GLY A 10 -4.51 -0.07 19.00
C GLY A 10 -5.82 0.49 18.42
N SER A 11 -6.23 1.67 18.88
CA SER A 11 -7.41 2.42 18.39
C SER A 11 -7.09 3.43 17.28
N ASP A 12 -5.82 3.59 16.92
CA ASP A 12 -5.42 4.45 15.82
C ASP A 12 -5.71 3.75 14.49
N THR A 13 -5.78 4.54 13.41
CA THR A 13 -6.00 4.04 12.05
C THR A 13 -4.85 4.43 11.14
N VAL A 14 -4.75 3.78 9.98
CA VAL A 14 -3.82 4.19 8.93
C VAL A 14 -4.59 4.45 7.65
N GLU A 15 -4.53 5.69 7.17
CA GLU A 15 -4.95 6.06 5.83
C GLU A 15 -3.87 5.64 4.83
N VAL A 16 -4.29 5.00 3.74
CA VAL A 16 -3.40 4.54 2.67
C VAL A 16 -3.81 5.22 1.36
N VAL A 17 -2.92 6.03 0.81
CA VAL A 17 -3.15 6.74 -0.46
C VAL A 17 -2.15 6.25 -1.50
N PHE A 18 -2.65 5.92 -2.68
CA PHE A 18 -1.83 5.55 -3.84
C PHE A 18 -1.79 6.71 -4.84
N ALA A 19 -0.59 6.98 -5.35
CA ALA A 19 -0.33 7.94 -6.41
C ALA A 19 0.56 7.29 -7.47
N ASP A 20 0.56 7.85 -8.68
CA ASP A 20 1.36 7.37 -9.82
C ASP A 20 1.20 5.87 -10.09
N VAL A 21 -0.04 5.38 -9.96
CA VAL A 21 -0.36 3.97 -10.19
C VAL A 21 -0.22 3.69 -11.68
N GLN A 22 0.65 2.74 -12.02
CA GLN A 22 0.90 2.31 -13.39
C GLN A 22 0.96 0.79 -13.42
N ALA A 23 0.44 0.21 -14.51
CA ALA A 23 0.48 -1.23 -14.73
C ALA A 23 0.77 -1.54 -16.20
N SER A 24 1.58 -2.57 -16.40
CA SER A 24 1.84 -3.20 -17.69
C SER A 24 1.37 -4.64 -17.63
N VAL A 25 0.40 -5.01 -18.47
CA VAL A 25 -0.17 -6.36 -18.54
C VAL A 25 0.39 -7.07 -19.76
N GLY A 26 0.95 -8.27 -19.55
CA GLY A 26 1.44 -9.16 -20.59
C GLY A 26 0.72 -10.50 -20.59
N ALA A 27 1.14 -11.42 -21.46
CA ALA A 27 0.59 -12.76 -21.53
C ALA A 27 1.00 -13.58 -20.30
N GLY A 28 0.07 -13.76 -19.35
CA GLY A 28 0.25 -14.57 -18.14
C GLY A 28 0.94 -13.87 -16.96
N VAL A 29 1.41 -12.63 -17.13
CA VAL A 29 2.04 -11.84 -16.07
C VAL A 29 1.67 -10.36 -16.18
N ALA A 30 1.49 -9.69 -15.04
CA ALA A 30 1.33 -8.25 -14.96
C ALA A 30 2.37 -7.65 -14.00
N PHE A 31 2.85 -6.46 -14.35
CA PHE A 31 3.77 -5.66 -13.55
C PHE A 31 3.06 -4.38 -13.14
N GLY A 32 3.07 -4.04 -11.87
CA GLY A 32 2.47 -2.81 -11.35
C GLY A 32 3.46 -2.05 -10.48
N HIS A 33 3.35 -0.73 -10.46
CA HIS A 33 4.05 0.08 -9.47
C HIS A 33 3.22 1.30 -9.08
N ALA A 34 3.50 1.82 -7.88
CA ALA A 34 2.86 3.03 -7.36
C ALA A 34 3.74 3.69 -6.30
N ALA A 35 3.52 4.98 -6.07
CA ALA A 35 3.86 5.60 -4.80
C ALA A 35 2.71 5.32 -3.81
N VAL A 36 3.03 4.84 -2.62
CA VAL A 36 2.06 4.59 -1.54
C VAL A 36 2.43 5.42 -0.31
N THR A 37 1.49 6.20 0.19
CA THR A 37 1.65 6.97 1.41
C THR A 37 0.79 6.36 2.51
N PHE A 38 1.44 5.98 3.60
CA PHE A 38 0.81 5.53 4.82
C PHE A 38 0.78 6.69 5.81
N THR A 39 -0.40 7.03 6.32
CA THR A 39 -0.57 8.07 7.33
C THR A 39 -1.23 7.48 8.55
N GLY A 40 -0.58 7.55 9.72
CA GLY A 40 -1.25 7.23 10.97
C GLY A 40 -2.20 8.35 11.38
N ASN A 41 -3.40 8.00 11.82
CA ASN A 41 -4.37 8.94 12.39
C ASN A 41 -4.76 8.43 13.78
N SER A 42 -4.71 9.30 14.78
CA SER A 42 -5.10 8.94 16.15
C SER A 42 -6.60 8.64 16.23
N ALA A 43 -7.02 7.97 17.30
CA ALA A 43 -8.45 7.76 17.58
C ALA A 43 -9.28 9.06 17.68
N ARG A 44 -8.64 10.22 17.86
CA ARG A 44 -9.28 11.55 17.89
C ARG A 44 -9.29 12.25 16.53
N GLY A 45 -8.81 11.59 15.48
CA GLY A 45 -8.73 12.14 14.13
C GLY A 45 -7.50 13.02 13.87
N GLU A 46 -6.52 13.03 14.78
CA GLU A 46 -5.30 13.82 14.59
C GLU A 46 -4.32 13.08 13.68
N ARG A 47 -3.78 13.77 12.69
CA ARG A 47 -2.75 13.22 11.80
C ARG A 47 -1.44 13.05 12.58
N LEU A 48 -0.95 11.82 12.61
CA LEU A 48 0.32 11.43 13.22
C LEU A 48 1.42 11.39 12.15
N ARG A 49 2.31 10.39 12.22
CA ARG A 49 3.38 10.18 11.24
C ARG A 49 2.84 9.79 9.86
N SER A 50 3.54 10.26 8.83
CA SER A 50 3.28 9.95 7.43
C SER A 50 4.55 9.42 6.76
N MET A 51 4.43 8.40 5.92
CA MET A 51 5.56 7.79 5.22
C MET A 51 5.16 7.39 3.80
N THR A 52 5.92 7.89 2.82
CA THR A 52 5.76 7.54 1.41
C THR A 52 6.80 6.50 0.99
N ASN A 53 6.35 5.46 0.30
CA ASN A 53 7.18 4.38 -0.25
C ASN A 53 6.88 4.20 -1.74
N ARG A 54 7.82 3.62 -2.48
CA ARG A 54 7.57 3.09 -3.82
C ARG A 54 7.29 1.60 -3.70
N ILE A 55 6.17 1.13 -4.23
CA ILE A 55 5.87 -0.31 -4.34
C ILE A 55 5.97 -0.75 -5.79
N THR A 56 6.48 -1.96 -5.99
CA THR A 56 6.47 -2.67 -7.26
C THR A 56 5.92 -4.07 -7.01
N VAL A 57 4.97 -4.50 -7.82
CA VAL A 57 4.31 -5.81 -7.71
C VAL A 57 4.37 -6.53 -9.04
N ASN A 58 4.62 -7.84 -8.97
CA ASN A 58 4.55 -8.73 -10.13
C ASN A 58 3.48 -9.79 -9.83
N LEU A 59 2.50 -9.90 -10.70
CA LEU A 59 1.38 -10.81 -10.56
C LEU A 59 1.45 -11.84 -11.67
N ALA A 60 1.55 -13.12 -11.31
CA ALA A 60 1.44 -14.22 -12.26
C ALA A 60 -0.01 -14.69 -12.31
N GLN A 61 -0.58 -14.82 -13.51
CA GLN A 61 -1.89 -15.41 -13.69
C GLN A 61 -1.81 -16.91 -13.34
N ARG A 62 -2.65 -17.36 -12.40
CA ARG A 62 -2.77 -18.78 -12.02
C ARG A 62 -4.24 -19.17 -12.05
N GLY A 63 -4.58 -20.12 -12.92
CA GLY A 63 -5.96 -20.49 -13.22
C GLY A 63 -6.63 -19.45 -14.11
N GLY A 64 -6.87 -19.80 -15.37
CA GLY A 64 -7.74 -19.03 -16.27
C GLY A 64 -9.15 -19.61 -16.23
N ALA A 65 -10.17 -18.76 -16.32
CA ALA A 65 -11.49 -19.17 -16.80
C ALA A 65 -11.41 -19.46 -18.31
#